data_AF-A0A2H6JTS5-F1
#
_entry.id   AF-A0A2H6JTS5-F1
#
_cell.length_a   1.000
_cell.length_b   1.000
_cell.length_c   1.000
_cell.angle_alpha   90.00
_cell.angle_beta   90.00
_cell.angle_gamma   90.00
#
_symmetry.space_group_name_H-M   'P 1'
#
loop_
_entity.id
_entity.type
_entity.pdbx_description
1 polymer ?
#
loop_
_entity_poly.entity_id
_entity_poly.type
_entity_poly.pdbx_seq_one_letter_code
_entity_poly.pdbx_strand_id
1 'polypeptide(L)'
;MEEFEFTRELKRQSVHISGSLLAAVYILMGESYALALSMLGLITTMFIYLSYRKNRHVFRFLITSLERNMEKSVARGAVFYFSGIILTILLFPPYIIPAVIIITTFGDAFSTLVGLKFGSIKLPYNRIKSVQGSLAFLVSAFLASSLVIPTELAFAGSLTGALVESLINRRDEDNILVPLFTGLTLKLLLCSGIL
;
A
#
# COMPACT_ATOMS: atom_id res chain seq x y z
N MET A 1 19.81 -15.16 -9.57
CA MET A 1 19.32 -13.80 -9.93
C MET A 1 17.95 -13.56 -9.32
N GLU A 2 16.99 -14.50 -9.50
CA GLU A 2 15.66 -14.48 -8.86
C GLU A 2 15.70 -14.41 -7.32
N GLU A 3 16.56 -15.17 -6.66
CA GLU A 3 16.64 -15.20 -5.19
C GLU A 3 17.09 -13.86 -4.58
N PHE A 4 17.95 -13.13 -5.29
CA PHE A 4 18.40 -11.79 -4.90
C PHE A 4 17.28 -10.76 -5.06
N GLU A 5 16.55 -10.82 -6.18
CA GLU A 5 15.39 -9.96 -6.43
C GLU A 5 14.28 -10.21 -5.41
N PHE A 6 13.99 -11.47 -5.09
CA PHE A 6 13.01 -11.86 -4.09
C PHE A 6 13.40 -11.36 -2.68
N THR A 7 14.67 -11.50 -2.28
CA THR A 7 15.16 -11.00 -0.99
C THR A 7 15.06 -9.48 -0.87
N ARG A 8 15.36 -8.75 -1.94
CA ARG A 8 15.19 -7.29 -2.00
C ARG A 8 13.71 -6.91 -1.86
N GLU A 9 12.85 -7.64 -2.57
CA GLU A 9 11.42 -7.39 -2.54
C GLU A 9 10.81 -7.68 -1.17
N LEU A 10 11.22 -8.78 -0.53
CA LEU A 10 10.84 -9.08 0.86
C LEU A 10 11.17 -7.93 1.80
N LYS A 11 12.38 -7.35 1.72
CA LYS A 11 12.75 -6.19 2.54
C LYS A 11 11.86 -4.98 2.28
N ARG A 12 11.54 -4.69 1.01
CA ARG A 12 10.63 -3.60 0.65
C ARG A 12 9.23 -3.85 1.21
N GLN A 13 8.73 -5.07 1.07
CA GLN A 13 7.39 -5.44 1.53
C GLN A 13 7.29 -5.52 3.05
N SER A 14 8.35 -5.85 3.78
CA SER A 14 8.35 -5.72 5.25
C SER A 14 8.11 -4.29 5.70
N VAL A 15 8.70 -3.30 5.02
CA VAL A 15 8.44 -1.87 5.28
C VAL A 15 7.02 -1.51 4.88
N HIS A 16 6.51 -2.03 3.76
CA HIS A 16 5.15 -1.76 3.31
C HIS A 16 4.07 -2.36 4.23
N ILE A 17 4.24 -3.61 4.66
CA ILE A 17 3.41 -4.28 5.67
C ILE A 17 3.52 -3.54 7.00
N SER A 18 4.70 -3.05 7.40
CA SER A 18 4.78 -2.19 8.59
C SER A 18 3.93 -0.92 8.46
N GLY A 19 3.62 -0.49 7.23
CA GLY A 19 2.63 0.54 6.95
C GLY A 19 1.22 0.20 7.42
N SER A 20 0.85 -1.09 7.52
CA SER A 20 -0.42 -1.53 8.12
C SER A 20 -0.50 -1.20 9.62
N LEU A 21 0.62 -0.90 10.27
CA LEU A 21 0.63 -0.34 11.62
C LEU A 21 -0.17 0.97 11.69
N LEU A 22 -0.27 1.74 10.59
CA LEU A 22 -1.13 2.91 10.55
C LEU A 22 -2.61 2.56 10.74
N ALA A 23 -3.07 1.39 10.28
CA ALA A 23 -4.43 0.94 10.56
C ALA A 23 -4.61 0.64 12.06
N ALA A 24 -3.62 -0.01 12.69
CA ALA A 24 -3.64 -0.28 14.13
C ALA A 24 -3.60 1.02 14.95
N VAL A 25 -2.75 1.99 14.56
CA VAL A 25 -2.72 3.33 15.16
C VAL A 25 -4.08 4.01 15.02
N TYR A 26 -4.69 3.96 13.83
CA TYR A 26 -6.00 4.55 13.61
C TYR A 26 -7.05 3.94 14.55
N ILE A 27 -7.07 2.60 14.68
CA ILE A 27 -8.02 1.88 15.54
C ILE A 27 -7.78 2.19 17.03
N LEU A 28 -6.52 2.20 17.48
CA LEU A 28 -6.19 2.27 18.91
C LEU A 28 -6.05 3.70 19.44
N MET A 29 -5.57 4.62 18.60
CA MET A 29 -5.24 6.00 19.00
C MET A 29 -6.14 7.02 18.30
N GLY A 30 -6.81 6.66 17.21
CA GLY A 30 -7.74 7.52 16.48
C GLY A 30 -7.13 8.25 15.28
N GLU A 31 -7.99 8.95 14.57
CA GLU A 31 -7.70 9.61 13.29
C GLU A 31 -6.54 10.61 13.38
N SER A 32 -6.53 11.48 14.40
CA SER A 32 -5.52 12.54 14.53
C SER A 32 -4.09 11.98 14.62
N TYR A 33 -3.90 10.85 15.31
CA TYR A 33 -2.58 10.22 15.44
C TYR A 33 -2.15 9.52 14.15
N ALA A 34 -3.07 8.82 13.50
CA ALA A 34 -2.80 8.19 12.21
C ALA A 34 -2.46 9.23 11.13
N LEU A 35 -3.19 10.35 11.10
CA LEU A 35 -2.93 11.46 10.20
C LEU A 35 -1.59 12.13 10.50
N ALA A 36 -1.29 12.44 11.76
CA ALA A 36 -0.03 13.05 12.16
C ALA A 36 1.18 12.16 11.81
N LEU A 37 1.10 10.86 12.07
CA LEU A 37 2.15 9.91 11.68
C LEU A 37 2.30 9.77 10.16
N SER A 38 1.19 9.81 9.43
CA SER A 38 1.22 9.79 7.95
C SER A 38 1.87 11.07 7.39
N MET A 39 1.58 12.23 7.96
CA MET A 39 2.20 13.50 7.59
C MET A 39 3.69 13.53 7.93
N LEU A 40 4.08 13.05 9.11
CA LEU A 40 5.48 12.91 9.50
C LEU A 40 6.22 11.99 8.52
N GLY A 41 5.64 10.83 8.19
CA GLY A 41 6.18 9.91 7.21
C GLY A 41 6.34 10.53 5.82
N LEU A 42 5.35 11.29 5.35
CA LEU A 42 5.42 12.01 4.08
C LEU A 42 6.55 13.05 4.08
N ILE A 43 6.65 13.86 5.13
CA ILE A 43 7.67 14.90 5.27
C ILE A 43 9.07 14.25 5.26
N THR A 44 9.29 13.24 6.10
CA THR A 44 10.57 12.53 6.19
C THR A 44 10.96 11.90 4.86
N THR A 45 10.03 11.21 4.19
CA THR A 45 10.32 10.55 2.90
C THR A 45 10.52 11.54 1.76
N MET A 46 9.80 12.68 1.75
CA MET A 46 10.08 13.78 0.82
C MET A 46 11.46 14.39 1.04
N PHE A 47 11.86 14.62 2.29
CA PHE A 47 13.19 15.13 2.61
C PHE A 47 14.29 14.17 2.11
N ILE A 48 14.14 12.86 2.33
CA ILE A 48 15.05 11.83 1.82
C ILE A 48 15.11 11.87 0.29
N TYR A 49 13.94 11.84 -0.37
CA TYR A 49 13.85 11.85 -1.84
C TYR A 49 14.52 13.08 -2.47
N LEU A 50 14.29 14.27 -1.89
CA LEU A 50 14.89 15.53 -2.38
C LEU A 50 16.39 15.60 -2.11
N SER A 51 16.87 15.07 -0.99
CA SER A 51 18.29 15.02 -0.64
C SER A 51 19.06 14.15 -1.62
N TYR A 52 18.49 13.00 -2.00
CA TYR A 52 19.02 12.12 -3.04
C TYR A 52 19.04 12.80 -4.41
N ARG A 53 17.94 13.49 -4.79
CA ARG A 53 17.86 14.20 -6.09
C ARG A 53 18.88 15.33 -6.25
N LYS A 54 19.16 16.06 -5.17
CA LYS A 54 20.06 17.24 -5.20
C LYS A 54 21.53 16.91 -4.89
N ASN A 55 21.88 15.63 -4.72
CA ASN A 55 23.23 15.16 -4.39
C ASN A 55 23.84 15.89 -3.17
N ARG A 56 23.00 16.29 -2.22
CA ARG A 56 23.40 17.06 -1.04
C ARG A 56 23.91 16.07 0.02
N HIS A 57 25.23 15.91 0.10
CA HIS A 57 25.93 14.99 1.02
C HIS A 57 25.78 15.30 2.53
N VAL A 58 24.94 16.26 2.91
CA VAL A 58 24.88 16.85 4.26
C VAL A 58 24.52 15.82 5.34
N PHE A 59 23.82 14.75 4.98
CA PHE A 59 23.37 13.73 5.95
C PHE A 59 23.86 12.33 5.66
N ARG A 60 25.07 12.18 5.11
CA ARG A 60 25.69 10.86 4.91
C ARG A 60 25.61 9.96 6.14
N PHE A 61 25.53 10.47 7.38
CA PHE A 61 25.44 9.68 8.62
C PHE A 61 24.04 9.09 8.92
N LEU A 62 22.95 9.85 8.76
CA LEU A 62 21.58 9.31 8.86
C LEU A 62 21.27 8.37 7.69
N ILE A 63 21.83 8.75 6.54
CA ILE A 63 21.79 7.99 5.30
C ILE A 63 22.54 6.66 5.50
N THR A 64 23.80 6.63 5.88
CA THR A 64 24.61 5.38 5.95
C THR A 64 24.12 4.28 6.88
N SER A 65 23.31 4.58 7.90
CA SER A 65 22.75 3.53 8.78
C SER A 65 21.55 2.81 8.14
N LEU A 66 20.82 3.48 7.23
CA LEU A 66 19.66 2.95 6.50
C LEU A 66 19.93 2.71 5.00
N GLU A 67 20.93 3.38 4.44
CA GLU A 67 21.32 3.45 3.03
C GLU A 67 22.70 2.85 2.80
N ARG A 68 22.69 1.56 2.48
CA ARG A 68 23.59 1.08 1.43
C ARG A 68 22.87 0.74 0.14
N ASN A 69 21.54 0.59 0.15
CA ASN A 69 20.78 0.11 -1.01
C ASN A 69 19.33 0.64 -1.15
N MET A 70 18.93 1.73 -0.47
CA MET A 70 17.59 2.29 -0.75
C MET A 70 17.60 2.95 -2.14
N GLU A 71 17.12 2.21 -3.12
CA GLU A 71 16.94 2.69 -4.48
C GLU A 71 15.96 3.89 -4.48
N LYS A 72 16.19 4.87 -5.37
CA LYS A 72 15.31 6.03 -5.60
C LYS A 72 13.82 5.66 -5.75
N SER A 73 13.55 4.45 -6.24
CA SER A 73 12.23 3.84 -6.37
C SER A 73 11.52 3.64 -5.03
N VAL A 74 12.24 3.27 -3.97
CA VAL A 74 11.70 3.02 -2.62
C VAL A 74 11.23 4.32 -1.96
N ALA A 75 12.08 5.36 -1.98
CA ALA A 75 11.72 6.67 -1.43
C ALA A 75 10.52 7.29 -2.16
N ARG A 76 10.47 7.16 -3.49
CA ARG A 76 9.31 7.60 -4.27
C ARG A 76 8.04 6.82 -3.92
N GLY A 77 8.12 5.49 -3.82
CA GLY A 77 7.00 4.65 -3.42
C GLY A 77 6.43 5.04 -2.05
N ALA A 78 7.30 5.35 -1.09
CA ALA A 78 6.89 5.78 0.25
C ALA A 78 6.19 7.15 0.26
N VAL A 79 6.65 8.10 -0.57
CA VAL A 79 5.95 9.39 -0.76
C VAL A 79 4.53 9.14 -1.27
N PHE A 80 4.36 8.31 -2.30
CA PHE A 80 3.04 7.98 -2.86
C PHE A 80 2.16 7.26 -1.83
N TYR A 81 2.74 6.36 -1.04
CA TYR A 81 2.04 5.66 0.05
C TYR A 81 1.47 6.63 1.07
N PHE A 82 2.31 7.46 1.70
CA PHE A 82 1.81 8.39 2.71
C PHE A 82 0.82 9.41 2.13
N SER A 83 1.03 9.87 0.89
CA SER A 83 0.03 10.70 0.20
C SER A 83 -1.30 9.98 0.01
N GLY A 84 -1.31 8.71 -0.43
CA GLY A 84 -2.51 7.92 -0.59
C GLY A 84 -3.27 7.71 0.73
N ILE A 85 -2.56 7.41 1.82
CA ILE A 85 -3.17 7.24 3.15
C ILE A 85 -3.75 8.57 3.68
N ILE A 86 -3.03 9.69 3.53
CA ILE A 86 -3.54 11.01 3.92
C ILE A 86 -4.82 11.33 3.14
N LEU A 87 -4.82 11.16 1.82
CA LEU A 87 -6.02 11.38 1.01
C LEU A 87 -7.16 10.46 1.43
N THR A 88 -6.85 9.20 1.77
CA THR A 88 -7.85 8.26 2.27
C THR A 88 -8.49 8.74 3.56
N ILE A 89 -7.68 9.22 4.51
CA ILE A 89 -8.18 9.72 5.78
C ILE A 89 -9.06 10.96 5.58
N LEU A 90 -8.66 11.87 4.70
CA LEU A 90 -9.36 13.14 4.49
C LEU A 90 -10.66 13.01 3.69
N LEU A 91 -10.78 12.01 2.81
CA LEU A 91 -11.88 11.94 1.82
C LEU A 91 -13.00 10.96 2.19
N PHE A 92 -12.73 10.00 3.07
CA PHE A 92 -13.61 8.87 3.33
C PHE A 92 -14.12 8.79 4.78
N PRO A 93 -15.27 8.13 5.01
CA PRO A 93 -15.83 7.98 6.35
C PRO A 93 -14.86 7.26 7.32
N PRO A 94 -14.76 7.72 8.59
CA PRO A 94 -13.87 7.14 9.60
C PRO A 94 -13.93 5.61 9.73
N TYR A 95 -15.14 5.06 9.65
CA TYR A 95 -15.41 3.64 9.82
C TYR A 95 -14.67 2.73 8.84
N ILE A 96 -14.43 3.17 7.60
CA ILE A 96 -13.82 2.33 6.55
C ILE A 96 -12.32 2.51 6.41
N ILE A 97 -11.74 3.58 7.00
CA ILE A 97 -10.34 3.93 6.81
C ILE A 97 -9.39 2.77 7.18
N PRO A 98 -9.52 2.10 8.35
CA PRO A 98 -8.63 0.99 8.70
C PRO A 98 -8.65 -0.14 7.66
N ALA A 99 -9.85 -0.46 7.14
CA ALA A 99 -9.99 -1.50 6.12
C ALA A 99 -9.30 -1.12 4.81
N VAL A 100 -9.44 0.13 4.36
CA VAL A 100 -8.78 0.61 3.14
C VAL A 100 -7.25 0.54 3.27
N ILE A 101 -6.71 0.92 4.43
CA ILE A 101 -5.27 0.82 4.73
C ILE A 101 -4.83 -0.65 4.70
N ILE A 102 -5.57 -1.55 5.34
CA ILE A 102 -5.28 -2.99 5.38
C ILE A 102 -5.33 -3.59 3.97
N ILE A 103 -6.38 -3.32 3.20
CA ILE A 103 -6.54 -3.83 1.82
C ILE A 103 -5.35 -3.42 0.96
N THR A 104 -4.95 -2.16 1.04
CA THR A 104 -3.82 -1.64 0.25
C THR A 104 -2.51 -2.31 0.65
N THR A 105 -2.22 -2.40 1.95
CA THR A 105 -0.92 -2.89 2.46
C THR A 105 -0.76 -4.40 2.38
N PHE A 106 -1.76 -5.18 2.81
CA PHE A 106 -1.74 -6.64 2.71
C PHE A 106 -1.91 -7.10 1.26
N GLY A 107 -2.75 -6.42 0.48
CA GLY A 107 -2.96 -6.72 -0.92
C GLY A 107 -1.67 -6.58 -1.74
N ASP A 108 -1.01 -5.41 -1.69
CA ASP A 108 0.23 -5.17 -2.45
C ASP A 108 1.35 -6.14 -2.05
N ALA A 109 1.49 -6.38 -0.75
CA ALA A 109 2.54 -7.24 -0.23
C ALA A 109 2.40 -8.68 -0.73
N PHE A 110 1.22 -9.28 -0.58
CA PHE A 110 0.99 -10.66 -1.02
C PHE A 110 0.94 -10.75 -2.55
N SER A 111 0.34 -9.79 -3.25
CA SER A 111 0.35 -9.73 -4.72
C SER A 111 1.77 -9.80 -5.26
N THR A 112 2.65 -8.99 -4.69
CA THR A 112 4.03 -8.90 -5.12
C THR A 112 4.82 -10.16 -4.78
N LEU A 113 4.76 -10.66 -3.54
CA LEU A 113 5.55 -11.82 -3.13
C LEU A 113 5.11 -13.11 -3.84
N VAL A 114 3.80 -13.33 -3.96
CA VAL A 114 3.25 -14.48 -4.69
C VAL A 114 3.46 -14.31 -6.19
N GLY A 115 3.27 -13.10 -6.73
CA GLY A 115 3.49 -12.81 -8.14
C GLY A 115 4.94 -13.01 -8.58
N LEU A 116 5.93 -12.71 -7.73
CA LEU A 116 7.33 -13.00 -8.02
C LEU A 116 7.65 -14.49 -7.94
N LYS A 117 7.14 -15.19 -6.92
CA LYS A 117 7.52 -16.60 -6.68
C LYS A 117 6.73 -17.59 -7.52
N PHE A 118 5.46 -17.31 -7.82
CA PHE A 118 4.51 -18.23 -8.42
C PHE A 118 3.75 -17.64 -9.63
N GLY A 119 4.02 -16.38 -10.02
CA GLY A 119 3.28 -15.64 -11.06
C GLY A 119 3.62 -16.06 -12.49
N SER A 120 3.39 -17.33 -12.81
CA SER A 120 3.64 -17.92 -14.13
C SER A 120 2.62 -17.50 -15.19
N ILE A 121 1.38 -17.19 -14.78
CA ILE A 121 0.29 -16.81 -15.69
C ILE A 121 0.13 -15.29 -15.66
N LYS A 122 0.53 -14.61 -16.74
CA LYS A 122 0.37 -13.16 -16.86
C LYS A 122 -1.06 -12.78 -17.19
N LEU A 123 -1.50 -11.61 -16.71
CA LEU A 123 -2.81 -11.09 -17.09
C LEU A 123 -2.83 -10.75 -18.58
N PRO A 124 -3.95 -10.96 -19.29
CA PRO A 124 -4.03 -10.71 -20.73
C PRO A 124 -3.88 -9.22 -21.07
N TYR A 125 -4.32 -8.33 -20.18
CA TYR A 125 -4.27 -6.88 -20.33
C TYR A 125 -3.08 -6.20 -19.60
N ASN A 126 -2.38 -6.92 -18.71
CA ASN A 126 -1.21 -6.39 -17.99
C ASN A 126 -0.15 -7.49 -17.83
N ARG A 127 0.91 -7.41 -18.65
CA ARG A 127 1.97 -8.44 -18.68
C ARG A 127 2.94 -8.36 -17.49
N ILE A 128 2.92 -7.25 -16.74
CA ILE A 128 3.75 -7.06 -15.55
C ILE A 128 3.15 -7.83 -14.37
N LYS A 129 1.81 -7.82 -14.27
CA LYS A 129 1.05 -8.49 -13.21
C LYS A 129 0.73 -9.94 -13.58
N SER A 130 0.41 -10.74 -12.57
CA SER A 130 0.10 -12.17 -12.75
C SER A 130 -1.24 -12.52 -12.10
N VAL A 131 -1.92 -13.55 -12.63
CA VAL A 131 -3.17 -14.07 -12.07
C VAL A 131 -2.96 -14.51 -10.62
N GLN A 132 -1.84 -15.18 -10.33
CA GLN A 132 -1.50 -15.62 -8.97
C GLN A 132 -1.31 -14.44 -8.01
N GLY A 133 -0.65 -13.36 -8.48
CA GLY A 133 -0.49 -12.14 -7.69
C GLY A 133 -1.84 -11.48 -7.38
N SER A 134 -2.69 -11.28 -8.39
CA SER A 134 -4.02 -10.67 -8.16
C SER A 134 -4.93 -11.53 -7.29
N LEU A 135 -4.86 -12.87 -7.40
CA LEU A 135 -5.58 -13.76 -6.49
C LEU A 135 -5.03 -13.68 -5.06
N ALA A 136 -3.71 -13.59 -4.91
CA ALA A 136 -3.08 -13.41 -3.60
C ALA A 136 -3.47 -12.07 -2.97
N PHE A 137 -3.56 -10.99 -3.76
CA PHE A 137 -4.10 -9.70 -3.32
C PHE A 137 -5.51 -9.90 -2.75
N LEU A 138 -6.41 -10.45 -3.56
CA LEU A 138 -7.82 -10.58 -3.22
C LEU A 138 -7.99 -11.36 -1.90
N VAL A 139 -7.35 -12.53 -1.80
CA VAL A 139 -7.48 -13.40 -0.63
C VAL A 139 -6.85 -12.76 0.61
N SER A 140 -5.63 -12.21 0.52
CA SER A 140 -4.97 -11.61 1.69
C SER A 140 -5.71 -10.37 2.19
N ALA A 141 -6.11 -9.49 1.27
CA ALA A 141 -6.83 -8.27 1.59
C ALA A 141 -8.22 -8.58 2.17
N PHE A 142 -8.94 -9.53 1.60
CA PHE A 142 -10.25 -9.97 2.10
C PHE A 142 -10.15 -10.50 3.53
N LEU A 143 -9.25 -11.47 3.76
CA LEU A 143 -9.10 -12.09 5.09
C LEU A 143 -8.67 -11.07 6.14
N ALA A 144 -7.71 -10.20 5.82
CA ALA A 144 -7.22 -9.21 6.77
C ALA A 144 -8.26 -8.12 7.07
N SER A 145 -8.97 -7.61 6.05
CA SER A 145 -9.96 -6.54 6.23
C SER A 145 -11.29 -7.02 6.84
N SER A 146 -11.63 -8.30 6.69
CA SER A 146 -12.80 -8.91 7.36
C SER A 146 -12.69 -8.90 8.89
N LEU A 147 -11.49 -8.64 9.45
CA LEU A 147 -11.28 -8.48 10.89
C LEU A 147 -11.74 -7.11 11.42
N VAL A 148 -11.94 -6.12 10.54
CA VAL A 148 -12.22 -4.73 10.95
C VAL A 148 -13.53 -4.17 10.38
N ILE A 149 -14.09 -4.77 9.33
CA ILE A 149 -15.36 -4.39 8.71
C ILE A 149 -16.17 -5.64 8.31
N PRO A 150 -17.50 -5.52 8.08
CA PRO A 150 -18.34 -6.60 7.59
C PRO A 150 -17.77 -7.28 6.35
N THR A 151 -18.00 -8.60 6.24
CA THR A 151 -17.42 -9.46 5.21
C THR A 151 -17.79 -9.04 3.79
N GLU A 152 -18.99 -8.51 3.59
CA GLU A 152 -19.48 -8.06 2.29
C GLU A 152 -18.74 -6.80 1.83
N LEU A 153 -18.50 -5.87 2.76
CA LEU A 153 -17.68 -4.68 2.50
C LEU A 153 -16.21 -5.07 2.30
N ALA A 154 -15.66 -5.96 3.12
CA ALA A 154 -14.30 -6.47 2.97
C ALA A 154 -14.10 -7.13 1.61
N PHE A 155 -15.05 -7.94 1.16
CA PHE A 155 -15.00 -8.59 -0.14
C PHE A 155 -15.09 -7.56 -1.29
N ALA A 156 -16.04 -6.63 -1.24
CA ALA A 156 -16.16 -5.60 -2.26
C ALA A 156 -14.91 -4.71 -2.35
N GLY A 157 -14.37 -4.29 -1.20
CA GLY A 157 -13.16 -3.49 -1.13
C GLY A 157 -11.93 -4.23 -1.66
N SER A 158 -11.72 -5.48 -1.24
CA SER A 158 -10.59 -6.31 -1.70
C SER A 158 -10.68 -6.65 -3.18
N LEU A 159 -11.88 -6.90 -3.71
CA LEU A 159 -12.12 -7.10 -5.14
C LEU A 159 -11.78 -5.84 -5.93
N THR A 160 -12.28 -4.67 -5.51
CA THR A 160 -11.92 -3.39 -6.14
C THR A 160 -10.41 -3.17 -6.09
N GLY A 161 -9.78 -3.37 -4.93
CA GLY A 161 -8.33 -3.20 -4.77
C GLY A 161 -7.54 -4.09 -5.73
N ALA A 162 -7.89 -5.39 -5.83
CA ALA A 162 -7.26 -6.34 -6.73
C ALA A 162 -7.46 -5.95 -8.21
N LEU A 163 -8.66 -5.51 -8.59
CA LEU A 163 -8.95 -5.07 -9.95
C LEU A 163 -8.13 -3.83 -10.32
N VAL A 164 -8.12 -2.81 -9.46
CA VAL A 164 -7.38 -1.57 -9.67
C VAL A 164 -5.88 -1.85 -9.75
N GLU A 165 -5.33 -2.62 -8.80
CA GLU A 165 -3.94 -3.04 -8.81
C GLU A 165 -3.56 -3.78 -10.10
N SER A 166 -4.46 -4.62 -10.62
CA SER A 166 -4.22 -5.39 -11.84
C SER A 166 -4.12 -4.52 -13.11
N LEU A 167 -4.72 -3.33 -13.09
CA LEU A 167 -4.77 -2.41 -14.24
C LEU A 167 -3.58 -1.45 -14.29
N ILE A 168 -2.89 -1.26 -13.17
CA ILE A 168 -1.83 -0.26 -13.06
C ILE A 168 -0.48 -0.88 -13.43
N ASN A 169 0.23 -0.21 -14.34
CA ASN A 169 1.55 -0.64 -14.79
C ASN A 169 2.67 -0.16 -13.86
N ARG A 170 2.42 0.92 -13.12
CA ARG A 170 3.42 1.60 -12.30
C ARG A 170 3.14 1.37 -10.82
N ARG A 171 4.00 0.54 -10.21
CA ARG A 171 3.88 0.12 -8.81
C ARG A 171 3.81 1.27 -7.81
N ASP A 172 4.37 2.45 -8.10
CA ASP A 172 4.23 3.60 -7.22
C ASP A 172 2.84 4.24 -7.25
N GLU A 173 2.11 4.11 -8.35
CA GLU A 173 0.75 4.66 -8.51
C GLU A 173 -0.30 3.81 -7.77
N ASP A 174 -0.04 2.52 -7.56
CA ASP A 174 -0.87 1.60 -6.76
C ASP A 174 -1.14 2.17 -5.36
N ASN A 175 -0.12 2.79 -4.76
CA ASN A 175 -0.17 3.39 -3.43
C ASN A 175 -1.14 4.57 -3.28
N ILE A 176 -1.60 5.17 -4.38
CA ILE A 176 -2.62 6.23 -4.37
C ILE A 176 -3.93 5.68 -4.92
N LEU A 177 -3.89 5.00 -6.06
CA LEU A 177 -5.10 4.60 -6.77
C LEU A 177 -5.85 3.49 -6.05
N VAL A 178 -5.17 2.45 -5.56
CA VAL A 178 -5.81 1.34 -4.83
C VAL A 178 -6.61 1.85 -3.62
N PRO A 179 -6.03 2.62 -2.68
CA PRO A 179 -6.78 3.07 -1.52
C PRO A 179 -7.91 4.04 -1.89
N LEU A 180 -7.72 4.91 -2.90
CA LEU A 180 -8.78 5.85 -3.32
C LEU A 180 -9.98 5.14 -3.95
N PHE A 181 -9.76 4.21 -4.89
CA PHE A 181 -10.86 3.48 -5.52
C PHE A 181 -11.54 2.50 -4.56
N THR A 182 -10.76 1.88 -3.67
CA THR A 182 -11.30 1.04 -2.59
C THR A 182 -12.18 1.86 -1.65
N GLY A 183 -11.66 2.99 -1.14
CA GLY A 183 -12.43 3.88 -0.26
C GLY A 183 -13.68 4.44 -0.92
N LEU A 184 -13.62 4.77 -2.21
CA LEU A 184 -14.78 5.20 -2.99
C LEU A 184 -15.84 4.10 -3.07
N THR A 185 -15.44 2.86 -3.39
CA THR A 185 -16.35 1.71 -3.46
C THR A 185 -17.06 1.51 -2.13
N LEU A 186 -16.31 1.45 -1.03
CA LEU A 186 -16.87 1.23 0.30
C LEU A 186 -17.79 2.37 0.74
N LYS A 187 -17.41 3.62 0.46
CA LYS A 187 -18.26 4.79 0.73
C LYS A 187 -19.59 4.71 -0.02
N LEU A 188 -19.57 4.36 -1.31
CA LEU A 188 -20.79 4.23 -2.12
C LEU A 188 -21.69 3.11 -1.61
N LEU A 189 -21.11 1.96 -1.22
CA LEU A 189 -21.88 0.84 -0.67
C LEU A 189 -22.55 1.22 0.66
N LEU A 190 -21.83 1.90 1.56
CA LEU A 190 -22.41 2.42 2.81
C LEU A 190 -23.55 3.41 2.56
N CYS A 191 -23.39 4.32 1.58
CA CYS A 191 -24.44 5.28 1.25
C CYS A 191 -25.66 4.64 0.57
N SER A 192 -25.49 3.50 -0.10
CA SER A 192 -26.57 2.81 -0.81
C SER A 192 -27.51 2.00 0.09
N GLY A 193 -27.17 1.84 1.38
CA GLY A 193 -27.96 1.04 2.33
C GLY A 193 -28.03 -0.45 1.98
N ILE A 194 -27.12 -0.94 1.12
CA ILE A 194 -27.01 -2.35 0.72
C ILE A 194 -26.42 -3.21 1.86
N LEU A 195 -25.95 -2.59 2.94
CA LEU A 195 -25.54 -3.22 4.21
C LEU A 195 -25.87 -2.32 5.40
#